data_AF-A0A2G5X259-F1
#
_entry.id   AF-A0A2G5X259-F1
#
_cell.length_a   1.000
_cell.length_b   1.000
_cell.length_c   1.000
_cell.angle_alpha   90.00
_cell.angle_beta   90.00
_cell.angle_gamma   90.00
#
_symmetry.space_group_name_H-M   'P 1'
#
loop_
_entity.id
_entity.type
_entity.pdbx_description
1 polymer ?
#
loop_
_entity_poly.entity_id
_entity_poly.type
_entity_poly.pdbx_seq_one_letter_code
_entity_poly.pdbx_strand_id
1 'polypeptide(L)' 'MILQEEKSAIAAAILVLPIKHREITLFYYYEELNMREIAAFLDLSENTVKTRMTKARTLLKDNLSADYWEVLSIE' A
#
# COMPACT_ATOMS: atom_id res chain seq x y z
N MET A 1 8.52 -15.16 -14.82
CA MET A 1 9.68 -14.27 -14.60
C MET A 1 9.20 -12.84 -14.36
N ILE A 2 8.41 -12.26 -15.28
CA ILE A 2 7.82 -10.90 -15.18
C ILE A 2 7.03 -10.66 -13.87
N LEU A 3 6.08 -11.54 -13.51
CA LEU A 3 5.27 -11.40 -12.29
C LEU A 3 6.08 -11.38 -10.97
N GLN A 4 7.25 -12.03 -10.93
CA GLN A 4 8.08 -12.04 -9.72
C GLN A 4 8.92 -10.77 -9.61
N GLU A 5 9.36 -10.22 -10.74
CA GLU A 5 10.06 -8.94 -10.80
C GLU A 5 9.13 -7.78 -10.43
N GLU A 6 7.89 -7.78 -10.95
CA GLU A 6 6.85 -6.81 -10.59
C GLU A 6 6.51 -6.83 -9.09
N LYS A 7 6.28 -8.02 -8.52
CA LYS A 7 6.04 -8.16 -7.08
C LYS A 7 7.22 -7.67 -6.25
N SER A 8 8.45 -7.90 -6.70
CA SER A 8 9.65 -7.47 -6.01
C SER A 8 9.82 -5.94 -6.03
N ALA A 9 9.52 -5.30 -7.17
CA ALA A 9 9.55 -3.85 -7.29
C ALA A 9 8.49 -3.17 -6.40
N ILE A 10 7.26 -3.72 -6.38
CA ILE A 10 6.18 -3.23 -5.51
C ILE A 10 6.55 -3.42 -4.04
N ALA A 11 7.08 -4.58 -3.65
CA ALA A 11 7.54 -4.84 -2.29
C ALA A 11 8.61 -3.83 -1.85
N ALA A 12 9.61 -3.60 -2.70
CA ALA A 12 10.66 -2.63 -2.43
C ALA A 12 10.12 -1.20 -2.26
N ALA A 13 9.18 -0.79 -3.11
CA ALA A 13 8.52 0.52 -3.02
C ALA A 13 7.68 0.68 -1.73
N ILE A 14 6.98 -0.38 -1.31
CA ILE A 14 6.25 -0.38 -0.03
C ILE A 14 7.22 -0.25 1.14
N LEU A 15 8.34 -0.98 1.11
CA LEU A 15 9.34 -0.98 2.17
C LEU A 15 10.07 0.37 2.35
N VAL A 16 10.08 1.26 1.35
CA VAL A 16 10.63 2.62 1.50
C VAL A 16 9.62 3.63 2.02
N LEU A 17 8.33 3.30 2.08
CA LEU A 17 7.32 4.20 2.63
C LEU A 17 7.58 4.51 4.11
N PRO A 18 7.24 5.73 4.59
CA PRO A 18 7.23 6.02 6.02
C PRO A 18 6.34 5.02 6.77
N ILE A 19 6.73 4.67 8.00
CA ILE A 19 6.18 3.51 8.74
C ILE A 19 4.64 3.51 8.79
N LYS A 20 4.03 4.69 9.00
CA LYS A 20 2.58 4.88 9.11
C LYS A 20 1.81 4.63 7.82
N HIS A 21 2.48 4.74 6.67
CA HIS A 21 1.92 4.49 5.35
C HIS A 21 2.20 3.05 4.93
N ARG A 22 3.43 2.59 5.20
CA ARG A 22 3.88 1.22 4.95
C ARG A 22 3.00 0.18 5.60
N GLU A 23 2.70 0.33 6.90
CA GLU A 23 1.93 -0.66 7.65
C GLU A 23 0.54 -0.87 7.02
N ILE A 24 -0.15 0.22 6.67
CA ILE A 24 -1.49 0.17 6.06
C ILE A 24 -1.44 -0.45 4.66
N THR A 25 -0.42 -0.11 3.87
CA THR A 25 -0.26 -0.70 2.53
C THR A 25 0.08 -2.19 2.62
N LEU A 26 0.88 -2.61 3.60
CA LEU A 26 1.23 -4.01 3.81
C LEU A 26 -0.01 -4.83 4.21
N PHE A 27 -0.79 -4.36 5.19
CA PHE A 27 -2.01 -5.04 5.61
C PHE A 27 -3.03 -5.15 4.48
N TYR A 28 -3.14 -4.12 3.65
CA TYR A 28 -4.05 -4.16 2.51
C TYR A 28 -3.57 -5.11 1.40
N TYR A 29 -2.30 -5.03 1.02
CA TYR A 29 -1.78 -5.71 -0.18
C TYR A 29 -1.34 -7.16 0.08
N TYR A 30 -0.84 -7.46 1.27
CA TYR A 30 -0.32 -8.79 1.61
C TYR A 30 -1.23 -9.58 2.55
N GLU A 31 -1.93 -8.89 3.47
CA GLU A 31 -2.83 -9.54 4.42
C GLU A 31 -4.30 -9.46 3.98
N GLU A 32 -4.58 -8.86 2.82
CA GLU A 32 -5.91 -8.70 2.21
C GLU A 32 -6.96 -8.05 3.14
N LEU A 33 -6.50 -7.29 4.14
CA LEU A 33 -7.38 -6.62 5.09
C LEU A 33 -8.02 -5.39 4.46
N ASN A 34 -9.33 -5.24 4.66
CA ASN A 34 -10.03 -4.02 4.26
C ASN A 34 -9.76 -2.85 5.23
N MET A 35 -10.12 -1.63 4.83
CA MET A 35 -9.82 -0.42 5.61
C MET A 35 -10.41 -0.44 7.04
N ARG A 36 -11.54 -1.13 7.24
CA ARG A 36 -12.19 -1.25 8.55
C ARG A 36 -11.47 -2.26 9.43
N GLU A 37 -11.02 -3.37 8.87
CA GLU A 37 -10.20 -4.37 9.58
C GLU A 37 -8.86 -3.78 9.99
N ILE A 38 -8.21 -3.02 9.10
CA ILE A 38 -6.96 -2.31 9.40
C ILE A 38 -7.18 -1.28 10.51
N ALA A 39 -8.29 -0.54 10.47
CA ALA A 39 -8.64 0.44 11.51
C ALA A 39 -8.79 -0.24 12.87
N ALA A 40 -9.50 -1.36 12.94
CA ALA A 40 -9.65 -2.15 14.15
C ALA A 40 -8.32 -2.75 14.64
N PHE A 41 -7.50 -3.27 13.73
CA PHE A 41 -6.22 -3.90 14.05
C PHE A 41 -5.18 -2.91 14.62
N LEU A 42 -5.16 -1.69 14.08
CA LEU A 42 -4.21 -0.65 14.49
C LEU A 42 -4.73 0.30 15.56
N ASP A 43 -5.95 0.09 16.06
CA ASP A 43 -6.65 1.01 16.97
C ASP A 43 -6.68 2.45 16.43
N LEU A 44 -7.09 2.58 15.15
CA LEU A 44 -7.21 3.86 14.43
C LEU A 44 -8.64 4.07 13.94
N SER A 45 -8.98 5.31 13.62
CA SER A 45 -10.22 5.59 12.88
C SER A 45 -10.09 5.16 11.42
N GLU A 46 -11.19 4.68 10.82
CA GLU A 46 -11.24 4.40 9.37
C GLU A 46 -10.82 5.62 8.52
N ASN A 47 -11.15 6.83 8.96
CA ASN A 47 -10.74 8.07 8.29
C ASN A 47 -9.22 8.23 8.30
N THR A 48 -8.56 7.94 9.43
CA THR A 48 -7.09 7.96 9.52
C THR A 48 -6.47 6.93 8.59
N VAL A 49 -7.04 5.73 8.50
CA VAL A 49 -6.58 4.68 7.58
C VAL A 49 -6.72 5.15 6.13
N LYS A 50 -7.89 5.70 5.75
CA LYS A 50 -8.14 6.27 4.41
C LYS A 50 -7.12 7.36 4.06
N THR A 51 -6.92 8.34 4.93
CA THR A 51 -5.95 9.43 4.68
C THR A 51 -4.52 8.91 4.52
N ARG A 52 -4.10 7.98 5.39
CA ARG A 52 -2.77 7.39 5.30
C ARG A 52 -2.60 6.52 4.05
N MET A 53 -3.65 5.80 3.62
CA MET A 53 -3.64 5.03 2.38
C MET A 53 -3.56 5.94 1.15
N THR A 54 -4.33 7.04 1.12
CA THR A 54 -4.21 8.04 0.04
C THR A 54 -2.80 8.61 -0.04
N LYS A 55 -2.19 8.95 1.10
CA LYS A 55 -0.80 9.42 1.12
C LYS A 55 0.20 8.35 0.68
N ALA A 56 0.01 7.10 1.11
CA ALA A 56 0.82 5.96 0.68
C ALA A 56 0.77 5.80 -0.84
N ARG A 57 -0.43 5.85 -1.42
CA ARG A 57 -0.67 5.82 -2.87
C ARG A 57 0.05 6.95 -3.60
N THR A 58 -0.05 8.20 -3.13
CA THR A 58 0.69 9.31 -3.72
C THR A 58 2.21 9.06 -3.70
N LEU A 59 2.75 8.63 -2.56
CA LEU A 59 4.18 8.35 -2.43
C LEU A 59 4.64 7.18 -3.31
N LEU A 60 3.82 6.14 -3.46
CA LEU A 60 4.12 5.01 -4.33
C LEU A 60 4.09 5.42 -5.80
N LYS A 61 3.13 6.27 -6.20
CA LYS A 61 3.06 6.80 -7.56
C LYS A 61 4.31 7.60 -7.94
N ASP A 62 4.88 8.34 -6.99
CA ASP A 62 6.10 9.11 -7.22
C ASP A 62 7.35 8.21 -7.29
N ASN A 63 7.31 7.00 -6.72
CA ASN A 63 8.45 6.07 -6.62
C ASN A 63 8.40 4.88 -7.59
N LEU A 64 7.23 4.54 -8.14
CA LEU A 64 7.03 3.45 -9.10
C LEU A 64 6.90 4.01 -10.53
N SER A 65 7.47 3.35 -11.52
CA SER A 65 7.16 3.68 -12.92
C SER A 65 5.70 3.32 -13.22
N ALA A 66 5.12 4.01 -14.22
CA ALA A 66 3.69 3.92 -14.56
C ALA A 66 3.19 2.48 -14.74
N ASP A 67 4.04 1.59 -15.27
CA ASP A 67 3.73 0.18 -15.55
C ASP A 67 3.42 -0.65 -14.28
N TYR A 68 3.98 -0.29 -13.11
CA TYR A 68 3.73 -1.01 -11.85
C TYR A 68 2.56 -0.42 -11.05
N TRP A 69 2.11 0.78 -11.41
CA TRP A 69 1.03 1.50 -10.71
C TRP A 69 -0.36 0.90 -10.97
N GLU A 70 -0.57 0.33 -12.16
CA GLU A 70 -1.84 -0.31 -12.53
C GLU A 70 -2.17 -1.52 -11.64
N VAL A 71 -1.14 -2.24 -11.17
CA VAL A 71 -1.28 -3.41 -10.28
C VAL A 71 -1.84 -3.02 -8.89
N LEU A 72 -1.57 -1.81 -8.43
CA LEU A 72 -2.05 -1.28 -7.14
C LEU A 72 -3.39 -0.50 -7.27
N SER A 73 -3.88 -0.30 -8.49
CA SER A 73 -5.05 0.53 -8.79
C SER A 73 -6.34 -0.27 -9.02
N ILE A 74 -6.29 -1.60 -8.87
CA ILE A 74 -7.47 -2.45 -9.03
C ILE A 74 -8.35 -2.29 -7.78
N GLU A 75 -9.45 -1.54 -7.92
CA GLU A 75 -10.61 -1.56 -7.02
C GLU A 75 -11.38 -2.88 -7.14
#